data_AF-A0A382HBT8-F1
#
_entry.id   AF-A0A382HBT8-F1
#
_cell.length_a   1.000
_cell.length_b   1.000
_cell.length_c   1.000
_cell.angle_alpha   90.00
_cell.angle_beta   90.00
_cell.angle_gamma   90.00
#
_symmetry.space_group_name_H-M   'P 1'
#
loop_
_entity.id
_entity.type
_entity.pdbx_description
1 polymer ?
#
loop_
_entity_poly.entity_id
_entity_poly.type
_entity_poly.pdbx_seq_one_letter_code
_entity_poly.pdbx_strand_id
1 'polypeptide(L)'
;DMAPRFRRDPAATYHVWDCITAAWLIDPSIVTSSEALPISVDTTFGPTYGETRVSDRTSREVRPITVMLDLDVERFYQIYAGLLTRPM
;
A
#
# COMPACT_ATOMS: atom_id res chain seq x y z
N ASP A 1 -2.17 -15.15 -15.84
CA ASP A 1 -2.46 -14.09 -16.83
C ASP A 1 -3.84 -13.51 -16.55
N MET A 2 -3.94 -12.19 -16.46
CA MET A 2 -5.14 -11.45 -16.07
C MET A 2 -6.06 -11.14 -17.26
N ALA A 3 -5.50 -11.04 -18.47
CA ALA A 3 -6.25 -10.62 -19.67
C ALA A 3 -7.45 -11.52 -20.03
N PRO A 4 -7.40 -12.87 -19.89
CA PRO A 4 -8.55 -13.72 -20.14
C PRO A 4 -9.70 -13.56 -19.13
N ARG A 5 -9.42 -13.05 -17.93
CA ARG A 5 -10.44 -12.81 -16.89
C ARG A 5 -11.27 -11.58 -17.25
N PHE A 6 -10.61 -10.44 -17.47
CA PHE A 6 -11.28 -9.18 -17.80
C PHE A 6 -12.02 -9.21 -19.16
N ARG A 7 -11.61 -10.07 -20.10
CA ARG A 7 -12.34 -10.25 -21.38
C ARG A 7 -13.68 -10.98 -21.24
N ARG A 8 -13.84 -11.83 -20.23
CA ARG A 8 -15.04 -12.68 -20.04
C ARG A 8 -16.04 -12.07 -19.09
N ASP A 9 -15.57 -11.31 -18.12
CA ASP A 9 -16.40 -10.74 -17.05
C ASP A 9 -16.06 -9.26 -16.86
N PRO A 10 -16.95 -8.33 -17.27
CA PRO A 10 -16.74 -6.90 -17.08
C PRO A 10 -16.79 -6.48 -15.60
N ALA A 11 -17.31 -7.33 -14.70
CA ALA A 11 -17.31 -7.09 -13.25
C ALA A 11 -16.06 -7.67 -12.56
N ALA A 12 -15.12 -8.25 -13.30
CA ALA A 12 -13.89 -8.76 -12.72
C ALA A 12 -13.08 -7.64 -12.05
N THR A 13 -12.56 -7.90 -10.85
CA THR A 13 -11.71 -6.98 -10.10
C THR A 13 -10.35 -7.62 -9.78
N TYR A 14 -9.36 -6.76 -9.51
CA TYR A 14 -8.04 -7.17 -9.04
C TYR A 14 -7.42 -6.10 -8.13
N HIS A 15 -6.55 -6.53 -7.22
CA HIS A 15 -5.84 -5.61 -6.34
C HIS A 15 -4.61 -5.02 -7.04
N VAL A 16 -4.47 -3.70 -6.96
CA VAL A 16 -3.40 -2.93 -7.60
C VAL A 16 -2.43 -2.36 -6.58
N TRP A 17 -1.97 -3.21 -5.64
CA TRP A 17 -1.15 -2.80 -4.49
C TRP A 17 0.07 -1.97 -4.88
N ASP A 18 0.86 -2.42 -5.85
CA ASP A 18 2.06 -1.71 -6.31
C ASP A 18 1.72 -0.36 -6.95
N CYS A 19 0.56 -0.24 -7.59
CA CYS A 19 0.11 1.01 -8.19
C CYS A 19 -0.25 2.05 -7.13
N ILE A 20 -0.78 1.63 -5.98
CA ILE A 20 -1.01 2.52 -4.83
C ILE A 20 0.33 3.06 -4.33
N THR A 21 1.35 2.22 -4.19
CA THR A 21 2.70 2.65 -3.80
C THR A 21 3.30 3.63 -4.81
N ALA A 22 3.17 3.35 -6.12
CA ALA A 22 3.62 4.25 -7.17
C ALA A 22 2.88 5.59 -7.14
N ALA A 23 1.58 5.58 -6.93
CA ALA A 23 0.78 6.80 -6.80
C ALA A 23 1.21 7.64 -5.59
N TRP A 24 1.51 7.01 -4.45
CA TRP A 24 2.04 7.72 -3.28
C TRP A 24 3.41 8.38 -3.56
N LEU A 25 4.28 7.72 -4.33
CA LEU A 25 5.56 8.30 -4.74
C LEU A 25 5.40 9.52 -5.64
N ILE A 26 4.35 9.54 -6.47
CA ILE A 26 4.03 10.66 -7.38
C ILE A 26 3.35 11.80 -6.62
N ASP A 27 2.40 11.46 -5.76
CA ASP A 27 1.59 12.40 -5.01
C ASP A 27 1.30 11.84 -3.60
N PRO A 28 2.10 12.21 -2.59
CA PRO A 28 1.92 11.73 -1.23
C PRO A 28 0.58 12.12 -0.59
N SER A 29 -0.13 13.13 -1.13
CA SER A 29 -1.41 13.60 -0.57
C SER A 29 -2.56 12.62 -0.75
N ILE A 30 -2.36 11.52 -1.49
CA ILE A 30 -3.32 10.42 -1.52
C ILE A 30 -3.50 9.74 -0.16
N VAL A 31 -2.58 9.92 0.79
CA VAL A 31 -2.71 9.38 2.16
C VAL A 31 -3.49 10.37 3.00
N THR A 32 -4.67 9.96 3.49
CA THR A 32 -5.57 10.81 4.27
C THR A 32 -5.43 10.61 5.77
N SER A 33 -4.94 9.44 6.19
CA SER A 33 -4.65 9.13 7.59
C SER A 33 -3.34 8.36 7.71
N SER A 34 -2.52 8.76 8.67
CA SER A 34 -1.26 8.09 8.98
C SER A 34 -0.85 8.28 10.43
N GLU A 35 -0.12 7.31 10.97
CA GLU A 35 0.41 7.35 12.33
C GLU A 35 1.92 7.09 12.35
N ALA A 36 2.63 7.74 13.28
CA ALA A 36 4.03 7.43 13.53
C ALA A 36 4.13 6.29 14.55
N LEU A 37 4.37 5.07 14.08
CA LEU A 37 4.40 3.86 14.91
C LEU A 37 5.80 3.23 14.94
N PRO A 38 6.28 2.75 16.10
CA PRO A 38 7.50 1.96 16.16
C PRO A 38 7.21 0.57 15.58
N ILE A 39 7.53 0.33 14.32
CA ILE A 39 7.25 -0.96 13.65
C ILE A 39 8.47 -1.87 13.72
N SER A 40 8.23 -3.16 13.91
CA SER A 40 9.23 -4.22 13.84
C SER A 40 8.70 -5.42 13.03
N VAL A 41 9.63 -6.26 12.56
CA VAL A 41 9.32 -7.51 11.86
C VAL A 41 9.84 -8.66 12.70
N ASP A 42 9.03 -9.70 12.89
CA ASP A 42 9.50 -10.93 13.54
C ASP A 42 10.41 -11.72 12.60
N THR A 43 11.64 -11.95 13.05
CA THR A 43 12.67 -12.71 12.33
C THR A 43 12.98 -14.05 13.00
N THR A 44 12.22 -14.43 14.02
CA THR A 44 12.33 -15.75 14.68
C THR A 44 11.67 -16.80 13.79
N PHE A 45 12.40 -17.85 13.42
CA PHE A 45 11.81 -18.96 12.67
C PHE A 45 10.69 -19.63 13.49
N GLY A 46 9.45 -19.42 13.07
CA GLY A 46 8.24 -19.86 13.77
C GLY A 46 6.97 -19.41 13.03
N PRO A 47 5.78 -19.61 13.63
CA PRO A 47 4.49 -19.30 12.99
C PRO A 47 4.30 -17.83 12.59
N THR A 48 5.00 -16.92 13.27
CA THR A 48 4.93 -15.47 13.08
C THR A 48 6.10 -14.91 12.25
N TYR A 49 6.96 -15.77 11.68
CA TYR A 49 8.10 -15.32 10.88
C TYR A 49 7.65 -14.44 9.70
N GLY A 50 8.12 -13.19 9.68
CA GLY A 50 7.73 -12.17 8.70
C GLY A 50 6.55 -11.28 9.11
N GLU A 51 5.96 -11.48 10.29
CA GLU A 51 4.88 -10.62 10.79
C GLU A 51 5.39 -9.21 11.08
N THR A 52 4.67 -8.21 10.55
CA THR A 52 4.87 -6.79 10.86
C THR A 52 3.98 -6.42 12.06
N ARG A 53 4.59 -5.91 13.13
CA ARG A 53 3.89 -5.58 14.38
C ARG A 53 4.37 -4.26 14.99
N VAL A 54 3.50 -3.62 15.75
CA VAL A 54 3.91 -2.52 16.64
C VAL A 54 4.86 -3.09 17.69
N SER A 55 6.04 -2.49 17.76
CA SER A 55 7.13 -2.91 18.64
C SER A 55 6.78 -2.62 20.10
N ASP A 56 7.01 -3.62 20.93
CA ASP A 56 6.99 -3.55 22.40
C ASP A 56 8.30 -2.97 22.98
N ARG A 57 9.37 -2.97 22.18
CA ARG A 57 10.66 -2.35 22.55
C ARG A 57 10.48 -0.85 22.80
N THR A 58 11.14 -0.34 23.84
CA THR A 58 11.08 1.08 24.18
C THR A 58 11.49 1.95 22.99
N SER A 59 10.83 3.10 22.82
CA SER A 59 10.96 3.99 21.64
C SER A 59 12.39 4.46 21.32
N ARG A 60 13.34 4.30 22.26
CA ARG A 60 14.76 4.62 22.02
C ARG A 60 15.46 3.62 21.11
N GLU A 61 14.94 2.39 21.01
CA GLU A 61 15.54 1.32 20.19
C GLU A 61 14.90 1.19 18.81
N VAL A 62 13.65 1.63 18.66
CA VAL A 62 12.89 1.55 17.40
C VAL A 62 12.38 2.94 17.08
N ARG A 63 12.94 3.54 16.02
CA ARG A 63 12.45 4.84 15.52
C ARG A 63 11.06 4.64 14.93
N PRO A 64 10.06 5.48 15.31
CA PRO A 64 8.76 5.45 14.68
C PRO A 64 8.87 5.72 13.17
N ILE A 65 8.07 5.00 12.39
CA ILE A 65 7.90 5.21 10.95
C ILE A 65 6.45 5.59 10.67
N THR A 66 6.23 6.32 9.59
CA THR A 66 4.87 6.66 9.15
C THR A 66 4.19 5.43 8.56
N VAL A 67 3.10 5.01 9.18
CA VAL A 67 2.20 3.97 8.71
C VAL A 67 0.98 4.63 8.09
N MET A 68 0.70 4.31 6.83
CA MET A 68 -0.47 4.81 6.10
C MET A 68 -1.67 3.93 6.48
N LEU A 69 -2.74 4.55 6.98
CA LEU A 69 -3.91 3.85 7.48
C LEU A 69 -5.14 4.07 6.59
N ASP A 70 -5.20 5.18 5.87
CA ASP A 70 -6.29 5.48 4.95
C ASP A 70 -5.82 6.28 3.73
N LEU A 71 -6.58 6.16 2.64
CA LEU A 71 -6.27 6.73 1.33
C LEU A 71 -7.46 7.47 0.73
N ASP A 72 -7.19 8.55 0.01
CA ASP A 72 -8.12 9.13 -0.96
C ASP A 72 -8.15 8.23 -2.20
N VAL A 73 -9.08 7.27 -2.19
CA VAL A 73 -9.24 6.28 -3.26
C VAL A 73 -9.68 6.94 -4.57
N GLU A 74 -10.44 8.03 -4.52
CA GLU A 74 -10.88 8.74 -5.73
C GLU A 74 -9.69 9.40 -6.42
N ARG A 75 -8.87 10.15 -5.66
CA ARG A 75 -7.64 10.75 -6.17
C ARG A 75 -6.67 9.71 -6.72
N PHE A 76 -6.52 8.57 -6.03
CA PHE A 76 -5.74 7.45 -6.54
C PHE A 76 -6.20 7.01 -7.93
N TYR A 77 -7.50 6.79 -8.13
CA TYR A 77 -8.02 6.36 -9.43
C TYR A 77 -7.89 7.42 -10.52
N GLN A 78 -7.98 8.70 -10.18
CA GLN A 78 -7.72 9.80 -11.12
C GLN A 78 -6.27 9.74 -11.64
N ILE A 79 -5.28 9.55 -10.75
CA ILE A 79 -3.87 9.40 -11.12
C ILE A 79 -3.67 8.11 -11.94
N TYR A 80 -4.15 6.98 -11.42
CA TYR A 80 -3.94 5.66 -12.01
C TYR A 80 -4.53 5.56 -13.42
N ALA A 81 -5.81 5.88 -13.60
CA ALA A 81 -6.45 5.84 -14.90
C ALA A 81 -5.85 6.89 -15.84
N GLY A 82 -5.64 8.11 -15.35
CA GLY A 82 -5.07 9.21 -16.13
C GLY A 82 -3.71 8.88 -16.73
N LEU A 83 -2.83 8.21 -15.99
CA LEU A 83 -1.52 7.79 -16.48
C LEU A 83 -1.61 6.63 -17.49
N LEU A 84 -2.44 5.62 -17.22
CA LEU A 84 -2.56 4.44 -18.08
C LEU A 84 -3.26 4.71 -19.41
N THR A 85 -4.14 5.72 -19.46
CA THR A 85 -4.86 6.08 -20.70
C THR A 85 -4.23 7.26 -21.42
N ARG A 86 -3.12 7.83 -20.91
CA ARG A 86 -2.47 8.97 -21.54
C ARG A 86 -1.89 8.55 -22.90
N PRO A 87 -2.14 9.30 -23.99
CA PRO A 87 -1.45 9.08 -25.26
C PRO A 87 0.06 9.23 -25.07
N MET A 88 0.81 8.32 -25.67
CA MET A 88 2.28 8.36 -25.72
C MET A 88 2.77 9.37 -26.74
#